data_AF-A0AAW8W481-F1
#
_entry.id   AF-A0AAW8W481-F1
#
_cell.length_a   1.000
_cell.length_b   1.000
_cell.length_c   1.000
_cell.angle_alpha   90.00
_cell.angle_beta   90.00
_cell.angle_gamma   90.00
#
_symmetry.space_group_name_H-M   'P 1'
#
loop_
_entity.id
_entity.type
_entity.pdbx_description
1 polymer ?
#
loop_
_entity_poly.entity_id
_entity_poly.type
_entity_poly.pdbx_seq_one_letter_code
_entity_poly.pdbx_strand_id
1 'polypeptide(L)'
;MSEILTHLIKYAQNHTFIQAVGTEGSVNDTATGSDSWQDIDVTYFVADPTAFDFTAWVTEFGQPSICQHAEHSNLFGTHSNQWRIFLVQFVNSTRIDLKIAPMDDLSSYLKNDSLNTIVWAQDPALTSRPTDDHSHRQFAPTQAAFNAVLNEFYWCVGNVAKGLARKQFLYASEMNAQHVRPQLLQMLVWTVACDHPEGFNPGVYDKYLEPELTKDVRVRLQQTYRQENLKKLRHSTLIEAALMIWAQQQVIQKTNLALPSYLATRMRQLDDWINRL
;
A
#
# COMPACT_ATOMS: atom_id res chain seq x y z
N MET A 1 -24.09 2.82 -0.39
CA MET A 1 -23.75 1.82 -1.41
C MET A 1 -23.87 2.49 -2.77
N SER A 2 -22.84 2.39 -3.64
CA SER A 2 -22.86 3.05 -4.95
C SER A 2 -23.88 2.39 -5.90
N GLU A 3 -24.34 3.14 -6.91
CA GLU A 3 -25.30 2.65 -7.91
C GLU A 3 -24.76 1.42 -8.67
N ILE A 4 -23.48 1.47 -9.01
CA ILE A 4 -22.76 0.39 -9.70
C ILE A 4 -22.57 -0.86 -8.83
N LEU A 5 -22.26 -0.73 -7.54
CA LEU A 5 -22.23 -1.89 -6.64
C LEU A 5 -23.62 -2.54 -6.51
N THR A 6 -24.67 -1.71 -6.49
CA THR A 6 -26.05 -2.22 -6.52
C THR A 6 -26.32 -3.01 -7.81
N HIS A 7 -25.82 -2.54 -8.96
CA HIS A 7 -25.93 -3.25 -10.24
C HIS A 7 -25.14 -4.57 -10.24
N LEU A 8 -23.92 -4.58 -9.69
CA LEU A 8 -23.09 -5.78 -9.56
C LEU A 8 -23.76 -6.86 -8.69
N ILE A 9 -24.42 -6.46 -7.60
CA ILE A 9 -25.18 -7.37 -6.74
C ILE A 9 -26.40 -7.91 -7.47
N LYS A 10 -27.14 -7.06 -8.21
CA LYS A 10 -28.29 -7.51 -9.03
C LYS A 10 -27.88 -8.50 -10.11
N TYR A 11 -26.73 -8.29 -10.76
CA TYR A 11 -26.18 -9.25 -11.71
C TYR A 11 -25.97 -10.61 -11.03
N ALA A 12 -25.33 -10.64 -9.85
CA ALA A 12 -25.14 -11.88 -9.10
C ALA A 12 -26.46 -12.56 -8.71
N GLN A 13 -27.46 -11.78 -8.28
CA GLN A 13 -28.80 -12.30 -7.94
C GLN A 13 -29.51 -12.97 -9.13
N ASN A 14 -29.26 -12.49 -10.35
CA ASN A 14 -29.85 -13.04 -11.57
C ASN A 14 -29.08 -14.23 -12.15
N HIS A 15 -27.90 -14.56 -11.59
CA HIS A 15 -27.02 -15.61 -12.10
C HIS A 15 -26.70 -16.63 -11.01
N THR A 16 -27.35 -17.79 -11.09
CA THR A 16 -27.27 -18.85 -10.07
C THR A 16 -25.87 -19.45 -9.88
N PHE A 17 -24.96 -19.28 -10.84
CA PHE A 17 -23.58 -19.74 -10.70
C PHE A 17 -22.77 -18.90 -9.70
N ILE A 18 -23.19 -17.65 -9.42
CA ILE A 18 -22.59 -16.78 -8.41
C ILE A 18 -23.26 -17.06 -7.06
N GLN A 19 -22.48 -17.59 -6.12
CA GLN A 19 -22.95 -18.05 -4.83
C GLN A 19 -22.79 -16.99 -3.74
N ALA A 20 -21.79 -16.13 -3.85
CA ALA A 20 -21.62 -14.97 -2.97
C ALA A 20 -20.90 -13.81 -3.68
N VAL A 21 -21.06 -12.61 -3.13
CA VAL A 21 -20.42 -11.37 -3.57
C VAL A 21 -19.68 -10.77 -2.38
N GLY A 22 -18.37 -10.63 -2.52
CA GLY A 22 -17.52 -9.90 -1.61
C GLY A 22 -17.17 -8.50 -2.13
N THR A 23 -16.95 -7.57 -1.21
CA THR A 23 -16.29 -6.27 -1.50
C THR A 23 -15.04 -6.11 -0.65
N GLU A 24 -14.14 -5.24 -1.08
CA GLU A 24 -12.81 -5.03 -0.50
C GLU A 24 -12.47 -3.54 -0.41
N GLY A 25 -11.30 -3.25 0.16
CA GLY A 25 -10.67 -1.94 0.05
C GLY A 25 -11.44 -0.80 0.71
N SER A 26 -11.23 0.42 0.20
CA SER A 26 -11.74 1.65 0.83
C SER A 26 -13.26 1.77 0.81
N VAL A 27 -13.98 1.02 -0.04
CA VAL A 27 -15.45 1.00 -0.01
C VAL A 27 -15.98 0.46 1.32
N ASN A 28 -15.19 -0.39 1.97
CA ASN A 28 -15.52 -1.00 3.25
C ASN A 28 -14.88 -0.28 4.43
N ASP A 29 -14.01 0.71 4.20
CA ASP A 29 -13.41 1.48 5.29
C ASP A 29 -14.33 2.63 5.71
N THR A 30 -15.10 2.41 6.78
CA THR A 30 -16.05 3.39 7.33
C THR A 30 -15.40 4.68 7.83
N ALA A 31 -14.09 4.70 8.08
CA ALA A 31 -13.37 5.91 8.47
C ALA A 31 -13.00 6.78 7.25
N THR A 32 -13.00 6.20 6.05
CA THR A 32 -12.72 6.94 4.82
C THR A 32 -14.00 7.43 4.15
N GLY A 33 -13.95 8.67 3.63
CA GLY A 33 -15.04 9.19 2.80
C GLY A 33 -15.04 8.52 1.42
N SER A 34 -16.23 8.34 0.84
CA SER A 34 -16.38 7.95 -0.57
C SER A 34 -16.32 9.20 -1.46
N ASP A 35 -15.63 9.11 -2.59
CA ASP A 35 -15.53 10.18 -3.58
C ASP A 35 -15.66 9.64 -5.02
N SER A 36 -15.62 10.52 -6.02
CA SER A 36 -15.76 10.15 -7.45
C SER A 36 -14.54 9.44 -8.06
N TRP A 37 -13.45 9.28 -7.31
CA TRP A 37 -12.19 8.66 -7.74
C TRP A 37 -11.99 7.28 -7.12
N GLN A 38 -12.95 6.80 -6.33
CA GLN A 38 -12.93 5.48 -5.70
C GLN A 38 -13.21 4.38 -6.74
N ASP A 39 -12.26 3.46 -6.87
CA ASP A 39 -12.43 2.22 -7.65
C ASP A 39 -13.40 1.26 -6.92
N ILE A 40 -14.00 0.30 -7.64
CA ILE A 40 -14.88 -0.72 -7.07
C ILE A 40 -14.19 -2.08 -7.15
N ASP A 41 -13.74 -2.56 -6.00
CA ASP A 41 -13.27 -3.92 -5.80
C ASP A 41 -14.43 -4.86 -5.47
N VAL A 42 -14.66 -5.86 -6.32
CA VAL A 42 -15.73 -6.84 -6.15
C VAL A 42 -15.24 -8.25 -6.46
N THR A 43 -15.60 -9.21 -5.61
CA THR A 43 -15.31 -10.62 -5.82
C THR A 43 -16.61 -11.40 -5.96
N TYR A 44 -16.80 -12.10 -7.07
CA TYR A 44 -17.84 -13.13 -7.22
C TYR A 44 -17.28 -14.49 -6.83
N PHE A 45 -17.88 -15.12 -5.82
CA PHE A 45 -17.57 -16.48 -5.43
C PHE A 45 -18.46 -17.47 -6.16
N VAL A 46 -17.84 -18.46 -6.79
CA VAL A 46 -18.48 -19.45 -7.67
C VAL A 46 -17.93 -20.85 -7.36
N ALA A 47 -18.58 -21.89 -7.90
CA ALA A 47 -18.03 -23.26 -7.81
C ALA A 47 -16.81 -23.46 -8.72
N ASP A 48 -16.84 -22.90 -9.93
CA ASP A 48 -15.79 -23.00 -10.94
C ASP A 48 -15.57 -21.64 -11.63
N PRO A 49 -14.47 -20.93 -11.36
CA PRO A 49 -14.15 -19.65 -11.99
C PRO A 49 -13.99 -19.72 -13.52
N THR A 50 -13.66 -20.88 -14.07
CA THR A 50 -13.45 -21.03 -15.52
C THR A 50 -14.77 -20.92 -16.29
N ALA A 51 -15.91 -21.17 -15.63
CA ALA A 51 -17.24 -21.03 -16.20
C ALA A 51 -17.71 -19.57 -16.39
N PHE A 52 -16.97 -18.59 -15.85
CA PHE A 52 -17.35 -17.18 -15.97
C PHE A 52 -17.12 -16.64 -17.40
N ASP A 53 -18.20 -16.20 -18.03
CA ASP A 53 -18.16 -15.54 -19.34
C ASP A 53 -18.05 -14.02 -19.16
N PHE A 54 -16.83 -13.51 -19.28
CA PHE A 54 -16.55 -12.08 -19.20
C PHE A 54 -17.23 -11.28 -20.33
N THR A 55 -17.38 -11.86 -21.53
CA THR A 55 -17.99 -11.16 -22.65
C THR A 55 -19.48 -10.92 -22.40
N ALA A 56 -20.18 -11.92 -21.85
CA ALA A 56 -21.57 -11.77 -21.44
C ALA A 56 -21.72 -10.82 -20.23
N TRP A 57 -20.80 -10.89 -19.27
CA TRP A 57 -20.81 -9.99 -18.12
C TRP A 57 -20.65 -8.52 -18.55
N VAL A 58 -19.63 -8.20 -19.35
CA VAL A 58 -19.29 -6.80 -19.66
C VAL A 58 -20.39 -6.11 -20.47
N THR A 59 -21.17 -6.85 -21.28
CA THR A 59 -22.31 -6.28 -22.02
C THR A 59 -23.42 -5.72 -21.13
N GLU A 60 -23.55 -6.18 -19.88
CA GLU A 60 -24.54 -5.66 -18.93
C GLU A 60 -24.10 -4.33 -18.29
N PHE A 61 -22.79 -4.06 -18.24
CA PHE A 61 -22.23 -2.86 -17.59
C PHE A 61 -21.84 -1.76 -18.57
N GLY A 62 -21.67 -2.10 -19.86
CA GLY A 62 -21.43 -1.17 -20.94
C GLY A 62 -20.12 -1.44 -21.68
N GLN A 63 -19.76 -0.54 -22.60
CA GLN A 63 -18.56 -0.72 -23.42
C GLN A 63 -17.28 -0.45 -22.61
N PRO A 64 -16.36 -1.43 -22.48
CA PRO A 64 -15.07 -1.19 -21.85
C PRO A 64 -14.18 -0.34 -22.78
N SER A 65 -13.45 0.61 -22.20
CA SER A 65 -12.38 1.35 -22.88
C SER A 65 -11.03 0.67 -22.70
N ILE A 66 -10.78 0.07 -21.52
CA ILE A 66 -9.59 -0.73 -21.20
C ILE A 66 -10.05 -1.96 -20.43
N CYS A 67 -9.46 -3.12 -20.75
CA CYS A 67 -9.65 -4.35 -20.00
C CYS A 67 -8.31 -5.08 -19.87
N GLN A 68 -7.98 -5.50 -18.65
CA GLN A 68 -6.88 -6.42 -18.38
C GLN A 68 -7.44 -7.69 -17.76
N HIS A 69 -6.90 -8.84 -18.15
CA HIS A 69 -7.26 -10.13 -17.58
C HIS A 69 -5.98 -10.83 -17.11
N ALA A 70 -5.99 -11.30 -15.88
CA ALA A 70 -4.94 -12.11 -15.30
C ALA A 70 -5.53 -13.27 -14.50
N GLU A 71 -4.79 -14.37 -14.44
CA GLU A 71 -5.14 -15.52 -13.61
C GLU A 71 -4.09 -15.67 -12.53
N HIS A 72 -4.53 -15.77 -11.28
CA HIS A 72 -3.64 -15.85 -10.12
C HIS A 72 -3.96 -17.07 -9.28
N SER A 73 -2.92 -17.78 -8.87
CA SER A 73 -3.01 -18.88 -7.89
C SER A 73 -2.15 -18.53 -6.67
N ASN A 74 -2.40 -19.20 -5.55
CA ASN A 74 -1.66 -19.03 -4.30
C ASN A 74 -1.73 -17.62 -3.66
N LEU A 75 -2.81 -16.88 -3.88
CA LEU A 75 -3.07 -15.56 -3.28
C LEU A 75 -3.05 -15.60 -1.74
N PHE A 76 -3.47 -16.72 -1.15
CA PHE A 76 -3.52 -16.93 0.30
C PHE A 76 -2.60 -18.07 0.77
N GLY A 77 -1.48 -18.28 0.07
CA GLY A 77 -0.55 -19.40 0.28
C GLY A 77 -0.78 -20.56 -0.70
N THR A 78 -0.02 -21.65 -0.58
CA THR A 78 0.05 -22.78 -1.54
C THR A 78 -1.24 -23.58 -1.77
N HIS A 79 -2.35 -23.16 -1.16
CA HIS A 79 -3.63 -23.85 -1.18
C HIS A 79 -4.77 -23.00 -1.73
N SER A 80 -4.53 -21.73 -2.09
CA SER A 80 -5.58 -20.97 -2.74
C SER A 80 -5.75 -21.45 -4.18
N ASN A 81 -7.00 -21.59 -4.59
CA ASN A 81 -7.34 -22.01 -5.92
C ASN A 81 -7.05 -20.89 -6.94
N GLN A 82 -7.32 -21.17 -8.23
CA GLN A 82 -7.13 -20.19 -9.29
C GLN A 82 -8.23 -19.13 -9.26
N TRP A 83 -7.83 -17.86 -9.22
CA TRP A 83 -8.68 -16.69 -9.34
C TRP A 83 -8.54 -16.10 -10.74
N ARG A 84 -9.63 -15.57 -11.28
CA ARG A 84 -9.61 -14.77 -12.51
C ARG A 84 -9.87 -13.32 -12.16
N ILE A 85 -8.97 -12.43 -12.55
CA ILE A 85 -9.02 -11.01 -12.22
C ILE A 85 -9.19 -10.21 -13.51
N PHE A 86 -10.19 -9.34 -13.51
CA PHE A 86 -10.50 -8.43 -14.60
C PHE A 86 -10.43 -6.99 -14.08
N LEU A 87 -9.48 -6.22 -14.59
CA LEU A 87 -9.40 -4.78 -14.34
C LEU A 87 -10.07 -4.07 -15.51
N VAL A 88 -11.22 -3.46 -15.27
CA VAL A 88 -12.07 -2.90 -16.33
C VAL A 88 -12.24 -1.41 -16.12
N GLN A 89 -11.96 -0.63 -17.16
CA GLN A 89 -12.30 0.78 -17.23
C GLN A 89 -13.36 0.97 -18.32
N PHE A 90 -14.44 1.68 -17.99
CA PHE A 90 -15.55 1.97 -18.90
C PHE A 90 -15.40 3.37 -19.53
N VAL A 91 -16.14 3.64 -20.61
CA VAL A 91 -16.12 4.95 -21.30
C VAL A 91 -16.55 6.11 -20.39
N ASN A 92 -17.42 5.86 -19.42
CA ASN A 92 -17.83 6.84 -18.40
C ASN A 92 -16.79 7.01 -17.27
N SER A 93 -15.58 6.46 -17.42
CA SER A 93 -14.49 6.46 -16.43
C SER A 93 -14.74 5.64 -15.15
N THR A 94 -15.85 4.90 -15.04
CA THR A 94 -16.01 3.92 -13.96
C THR A 94 -14.93 2.84 -14.08
N ARG A 95 -14.33 2.48 -12.95
CA ARG A 95 -13.34 1.41 -12.83
C ARG A 95 -13.84 0.31 -11.90
N ILE A 96 -13.75 -0.93 -12.36
CA ILE A 96 -14.14 -2.12 -11.62
C ILE A 96 -12.99 -3.11 -11.64
N ASP A 97 -12.54 -3.49 -10.45
CA ASP A 97 -11.60 -4.56 -10.22
C ASP A 97 -12.42 -5.80 -9.84
N LEU A 98 -12.81 -6.57 -10.86
CA LEU A 98 -13.66 -7.75 -10.72
C LEU A 98 -12.78 -9.00 -10.54
N LYS A 99 -13.03 -9.75 -9.48
CA LYS A 99 -12.39 -11.03 -9.20
C LYS A 99 -13.43 -12.15 -9.23
N ILE A 100 -13.09 -13.27 -9.85
CA ILE A 100 -13.88 -14.50 -9.84
C ILE A 100 -13.09 -15.55 -9.07
N ALA A 101 -13.67 -16.03 -7.98
CA ALA A 101 -13.00 -16.84 -6.99
C ALA A 101 -13.78 -18.13 -6.66
N PRO A 102 -13.11 -19.24 -6.36
CA PRO A 102 -13.76 -20.42 -5.82
C PRO A 102 -14.33 -20.18 -4.43
N MET A 103 -15.48 -20.79 -4.13
CA MET A 103 -16.08 -20.75 -2.80
C MET A 103 -15.16 -21.24 -1.68
N ASP A 104 -14.30 -22.21 -1.97
CA ASP A 104 -13.35 -22.77 -1.01
C ASP A 104 -12.38 -21.71 -0.48
N ASP A 105 -12.15 -20.62 -1.22
CA ASP A 105 -11.24 -19.55 -0.84
C ASP A 105 -11.94 -18.43 -0.03
N LEU A 106 -13.28 -18.44 0.12
CA LEU A 106 -14.04 -17.38 0.78
C LEU A 106 -13.57 -17.12 2.22
N SER A 107 -13.29 -18.18 2.98
CA SER A 107 -12.82 -18.05 4.35
C SER A 107 -11.40 -17.45 4.42
N SER A 108 -10.53 -17.83 3.49
CA SER A 108 -9.17 -17.28 3.37
C SER A 108 -9.22 -15.81 2.94
N TYR A 109 -10.10 -15.47 2.01
CA TYR A 109 -10.37 -14.10 1.57
C TYR A 109 -10.78 -13.19 2.73
N LEU A 110 -11.72 -13.62 3.57
CA LEU A 110 -12.13 -12.84 4.75
C LEU A 110 -11.00 -12.76 5.79
N LYS A 111 -10.22 -13.82 5.96
CA LYS A 111 -9.11 -13.81 6.92
C LYS A 111 -7.95 -12.90 6.48
N ASN A 112 -7.74 -12.74 5.17
CA ASN A 112 -6.57 -12.07 4.62
C ASN A 112 -6.55 -10.55 4.86
N ASP A 113 -7.71 -9.90 4.77
CA ASP A 113 -7.81 -8.45 4.92
C ASP A 113 -9.04 -8.11 5.75
N SER A 114 -8.88 -7.23 6.74
CA SER A 114 -9.94 -6.78 7.64
C SER A 114 -11.02 -5.93 6.96
N LEU A 115 -10.69 -5.34 5.82
CA LEU A 115 -11.63 -4.61 4.98
C LEU A 115 -12.49 -5.52 4.12
N ASN A 116 -12.20 -6.83 4.02
CA ASN A 116 -13.01 -7.73 3.21
C ASN A 116 -14.33 -8.07 3.91
N THR A 117 -15.44 -8.06 3.17
CA THR A 117 -16.76 -8.50 3.67
C THR A 117 -17.60 -9.12 2.58
N ILE A 118 -18.69 -9.80 2.97
CA ILE A 118 -19.70 -10.33 2.06
C ILE A 118 -20.88 -9.36 2.05
N VAL A 119 -21.28 -8.92 0.86
CA VAL A 119 -22.42 -7.99 0.67
C VAL A 119 -23.67 -8.69 0.17
N TRP A 120 -23.53 -9.90 -0.39
CA TRP A 120 -24.64 -10.76 -0.79
C TRP A 120 -24.21 -12.22 -0.87
N ALA A 121 -25.10 -13.16 -0.55
CA ALA A 121 -24.89 -14.58 -0.74
C ALA A 121 -26.22 -15.32 -0.97
N GLN A 122 -26.17 -16.45 -1.66
CA GLN A 122 -27.31 -17.37 -1.80
C GLN A 122 -27.59 -18.09 -0.47
N ASP A 123 -26.54 -18.51 0.24
CA ASP A 123 -26.64 -19.09 1.57
C ASP A 123 -26.83 -17.98 2.61
N PRO A 124 -27.99 -17.92 3.30
CA PRO A 124 -28.25 -16.90 4.32
C PRO A 124 -27.34 -17.03 5.55
N ALA A 125 -26.63 -18.15 5.74
CA ALA A 125 -25.64 -18.30 6.80
C ALA A 125 -24.35 -17.49 6.53
N LEU A 126 -24.09 -17.10 5.28
CA LEU A 126 -22.98 -16.24 4.90
C LEU A 126 -23.36 -14.77 5.07
N THR A 127 -23.16 -14.25 6.27
CA THR A 127 -23.49 -12.86 6.60
C THR A 127 -22.30 -11.93 6.43
N SER A 128 -22.59 -10.63 6.23
CA SER A 128 -21.57 -9.59 6.34
C SER A 128 -20.93 -9.57 7.72
N ARG A 129 -19.71 -9.06 7.81
CA ARG A 129 -19.02 -8.76 9.06
C ARG A 129 -18.67 -7.28 9.15
N PRO A 130 -18.45 -6.73 10.36
CA PRO A 130 -17.83 -5.43 10.53
C PRO A 130 -16.46 -5.39 9.85
N THR A 131 -16.13 -4.23 9.29
CA THR A 131 -14.89 -3.97 8.56
C THR A 131 -14.20 -2.75 9.15
N ASP A 132 -12.87 -2.81 9.18
CA ASP A 132 -11.98 -1.73 9.58
C ASP A 132 -10.59 -1.97 8.97
N ASP A 133 -9.68 -1.03 9.18
CA ASP A 133 -8.34 -1.05 8.60
C ASP A 133 -7.27 -1.72 9.48
N HIS A 134 -7.65 -2.50 10.51
CA HIS A 134 -6.68 -2.99 11.51
C HIS A 134 -5.55 -3.84 10.93
N SER A 135 -5.81 -4.57 9.84
CA SER A 135 -4.78 -5.38 9.15
C SER A 135 -3.73 -4.53 8.43
N HIS A 136 -3.99 -3.23 8.23
CA HIS A 136 -3.09 -2.26 7.59
C HIS A 136 -2.38 -1.34 8.59
N ARG A 137 -2.75 -1.41 9.88
CA ARG A 137 -2.15 -0.58 10.92
C ARG A 137 -0.73 -1.03 11.25
N GLN A 138 0.16 -0.06 11.35
CA GLN A 138 1.51 -0.22 11.85
C GLN A 138 1.56 0.21 13.32
N PHE A 139 2.43 -0.46 14.08
CA PHE A 139 2.64 -0.22 15.50
C PHE A 139 4.06 0.29 15.76
N ALA A 140 4.33 0.70 17.00
CA ALA A 140 5.68 1.01 17.44
C ALA A 140 6.66 -0.13 17.07
N PRO A 141 7.87 0.19 16.58
CA PRO A 141 8.79 -0.82 16.09
C PRO A 141 9.38 -1.66 17.23
N THR A 142 9.73 -2.91 16.89
CA THR A 142 10.67 -3.68 17.71
C THR A 142 12.10 -3.17 17.50
N GLN A 143 13.00 -3.44 18.45
CA GLN A 143 14.42 -3.12 18.29
C GLN A 143 15.04 -3.72 17.02
N ALA A 144 14.62 -4.93 16.64
CA ALA A 144 15.10 -5.60 15.44
C ALA A 144 14.64 -4.87 14.16
N ALA A 145 13.36 -4.50 14.06
CA ALA A 145 12.82 -3.75 12.93
C ALA A 145 13.46 -2.36 12.82
N PHE A 146 13.58 -1.64 13.94
CA PHE A 146 14.24 -0.35 14.01
C PHE A 146 15.70 -0.41 13.53
N ASN A 147 16.46 -1.41 13.99
CA ASN A 147 17.83 -1.63 13.54
C ASN A 147 17.92 -1.95 12.04
N ALA A 148 16.99 -2.74 11.51
CA ALA A 148 16.96 -3.11 10.10
C ALA A 148 16.74 -1.90 9.19
N VAL A 149 15.78 -1.02 9.51
CA VAL A 149 15.50 0.21 8.77
C VAL A 149 16.70 1.16 8.79
N LEU A 150 17.32 1.37 9.95
CA LEU A 150 18.54 2.17 10.04
C LEU A 150 19.69 1.55 9.25
N ASN A 151 19.90 0.24 9.33
CA ASN A 151 20.95 -0.43 8.58
C ASN A 151 20.77 -0.23 7.07
N GLU A 152 19.56 -0.48 6.55
CA GLU A 152 19.25 -0.35 5.13
C GLU A 152 19.42 1.11 4.66
N PHE A 153 18.88 2.08 5.41
CA PHE A 153 19.03 3.50 5.08
C PHE A 153 20.50 3.92 4.96
N TYR A 154 21.30 3.67 6.00
CA TYR A 154 22.69 4.14 6.04
C TYR A 154 23.61 3.34 5.10
N TRP A 155 23.25 2.11 4.76
CA TRP A 155 23.93 1.34 3.71
C TRP A 155 23.65 1.93 2.32
N CYS A 156 22.37 2.10 1.97
CA CYS A 156 21.95 2.49 0.63
C CYS A 156 22.20 3.98 0.33
N VAL A 157 22.15 4.86 1.33
CA VAL A 157 22.51 6.28 1.12
C VAL A 157 23.98 6.45 0.73
N GLY A 158 24.86 5.54 1.17
CA GLY A 158 26.25 5.48 0.70
C GLY A 158 26.35 5.15 -0.80
N ASN A 159 25.40 4.38 -1.34
CA ASN A 159 25.34 4.11 -2.77
C ASN A 159 24.84 5.32 -3.57
N VAL A 160 23.91 6.10 -3.03
CA VAL A 160 23.51 7.41 -3.61
C VAL A 160 24.73 8.33 -3.70
N ALA A 161 25.51 8.45 -2.63
CA ALA A 161 26.73 9.26 -2.63
C ALA A 161 27.75 8.83 -3.70
N LYS A 162 27.96 7.52 -3.88
CA LYS A 162 28.82 7.00 -4.97
C LYS A 162 28.28 7.38 -6.35
N GLY A 163 26.96 7.28 -6.55
CA GLY A 163 26.31 7.67 -7.81
C GLY A 163 26.49 9.15 -8.11
N LEU A 164 26.28 10.01 -7.10
CA LEU A 164 26.53 11.44 -7.19
C LEU A 164 27.99 11.73 -7.57
N ALA A 165 28.96 11.09 -6.91
CA ALA A 165 30.39 11.26 -7.17
C ALA A 165 30.80 10.88 -8.60
N ARG A 166 30.15 9.85 -9.16
CA ARG A 166 30.38 9.35 -10.52
C ARG A 166 29.53 10.07 -11.57
N LYS A 167 28.73 11.07 -11.16
CA LYS A 167 27.78 11.78 -12.02
C LYS A 167 26.74 10.85 -12.68
N GLN A 168 26.39 9.76 -12.01
CA GLN A 168 25.43 8.77 -12.49
C GLN A 168 24.02 9.10 -11.97
N PHE A 169 23.36 10.04 -12.64
CA PHE A 169 22.07 10.58 -12.21
C PHE A 169 21.00 9.50 -12.02
N LEU A 170 20.71 8.69 -13.04
CA LEU A 170 19.67 7.65 -12.96
C LEU A 170 19.94 6.66 -11.82
N TYR A 171 21.17 6.15 -11.72
CA TYR A 171 21.55 5.22 -10.65
C TYR A 171 21.36 5.83 -9.25
N ALA A 172 21.79 7.08 -9.05
CA ALA A 172 21.65 7.74 -7.76
C ALA A 172 20.18 8.03 -7.42
N SER A 173 19.38 8.46 -8.40
CA SER A 173 17.95 8.74 -8.23
C SER A 173 17.16 7.47 -7.91
N GLU A 174 17.39 6.37 -8.64
CA GLU A 174 16.72 5.09 -8.40
C GLU A 174 17.14 4.48 -7.05
N MET A 175 18.43 4.50 -6.73
CA MET A 175 18.92 4.05 -5.41
C MET A 175 18.26 4.84 -4.27
N ASN A 176 18.09 6.14 -4.48
CA ASN A 176 17.42 7.00 -3.51
C ASN A 176 15.93 6.68 -3.37
N ALA A 177 15.21 6.57 -4.49
CA ALA A 177 13.78 6.34 -4.52
C ALA A 177 13.38 4.93 -4.03
N GLN A 178 14.16 3.90 -4.39
CA GLN A 178 13.82 2.50 -4.11
C GLN A 178 14.36 1.99 -2.77
N HIS A 179 15.44 2.58 -2.24
CA HIS A 179 16.10 2.06 -1.04
C HIS A 179 16.32 3.06 0.09
N VAL A 180 16.46 4.36 -0.18
CA VAL A 180 16.70 5.36 0.87
C VAL A 180 15.39 5.95 1.39
N ARG A 181 14.58 6.50 0.49
CA ARG A 181 13.32 7.16 0.85
C ARG A 181 12.32 6.23 1.55
N PRO A 182 12.14 4.95 1.14
CA PRO A 182 11.21 4.06 1.84
C PRO A 182 11.58 3.85 3.30
N GLN A 183 12.87 3.81 3.64
CA GLN A 183 13.32 3.67 5.03
C GLN A 183 13.05 4.94 5.85
N LEU A 184 13.19 6.12 5.22
CA LEU A 184 12.77 7.37 5.84
C LEU A 184 11.26 7.41 6.10
N LEU A 185 10.44 7.05 5.11
CA LEU A 185 8.99 6.99 5.25
C LEU A 185 8.59 6.03 6.36
N GLN A 186 9.18 4.83 6.40
CA GLN A 186 8.94 3.85 7.46
C GLN A 186 9.28 4.40 8.86
N MET A 187 10.39 5.13 9.00
CA MET A 187 10.75 5.76 10.27
C MET A 187 9.75 6.85 10.65
N LEU A 188 9.27 7.65 9.70
CA LEU A 188 8.25 8.68 9.93
C LEU A 188 6.89 8.05 10.29
N VAL A 189 6.48 6.97 9.64
CA VAL A 189 5.30 6.18 10.02
C VAL A 189 5.40 5.73 11.47
N TRP A 190 6.57 5.24 11.91
CA TRP A 190 6.77 4.90 13.31
C TRP A 190 6.72 6.10 14.26
N THR A 191 7.15 7.29 13.83
CA THR A 191 6.99 8.48 14.69
C THR A 191 5.54 8.75 15.03
N VAL A 192 4.62 8.51 14.07
CA VAL A 192 3.18 8.64 14.25
C VAL A 192 2.65 7.43 15.03
N ALA A 193 2.92 6.20 14.57
CA ALA A 193 2.41 4.98 15.21
C ALA A 193 2.77 4.85 16.70
N CYS A 194 3.89 5.42 17.15
CA CYS A 194 4.24 5.43 18.58
C CYS A 194 3.30 6.28 19.44
N ASP A 195 2.55 7.23 18.86
CA ASP A 195 1.54 8.04 19.55
C ASP A 195 0.14 7.39 19.55
N HIS A 196 -0.03 6.29 18.80
CA HIS A 196 -1.30 5.60 18.58
C HIS A 196 -1.26 4.16 19.10
N PRO A 197 -1.71 3.88 20.34
CA PRO A 197 -1.72 2.52 20.90
C PRO A 197 -2.50 1.50 20.06
N GLU A 198 -3.53 1.94 19.36
CA GLU A 198 -4.35 1.16 18.42
C GLU A 198 -3.68 0.88 17.07
N GLY A 199 -2.51 1.48 16.83
CA GLY A 199 -1.78 1.44 15.58
C GLY A 199 -2.21 2.55 14.61
N PHE A 200 -1.36 2.82 13.62
CA PHE A 200 -1.60 3.84 12.60
C PHE A 200 -1.55 3.20 11.21
N ASN A 201 -2.60 3.38 10.40
CA ASN A 201 -2.62 2.96 9.01
C ASN A 201 -2.04 4.07 8.11
N PRO A 202 -0.82 3.91 7.57
CA PRO A 202 -0.24 4.93 6.70
C PRO A 202 -0.89 4.93 5.30
N GLY A 203 -1.71 3.93 4.97
CA GLY A 203 -2.25 3.70 3.65
C GLY A 203 -1.20 3.22 2.64
N VAL A 204 -1.67 2.77 1.48
CA VAL A 204 -0.79 2.37 0.37
C VAL A 204 0.10 3.55 -0.04
N TYR A 205 1.41 3.31 -0.15
CA TYR A 205 2.45 4.32 -0.39
C TYR A 205 2.47 5.47 0.65
N ASP A 206 2.08 5.18 1.89
CA ASP A 206 2.08 6.13 3.01
C ASP A 206 1.22 7.39 2.75
N LYS A 207 0.19 7.28 1.91
CA LYS A 207 -0.66 8.41 1.49
C LYS A 207 -1.37 9.13 2.64
N TYR A 208 -1.53 8.49 3.80
CA TYR A 208 -2.13 9.08 5.01
C TYR A 208 -1.09 9.62 6.00
N LEU A 209 0.22 9.51 5.71
CA LEU A 209 1.28 10.00 6.57
C LEU A 209 1.37 11.53 6.60
N GLU A 210 1.32 12.19 5.44
CA GLU A 210 1.55 13.65 5.36
C GLU A 210 0.64 14.48 6.28
N PRO A 211 -0.69 14.22 6.37
CA PRO A 211 -1.59 14.90 7.28
C PRO A 211 -1.16 14.85 8.75
N GLU A 212 -0.58 13.74 9.20
CA GLU A 212 -0.15 13.50 10.58
C GLU A 212 1.19 14.16 10.93
N LEU A 213 1.97 14.55 9.92
CA LEU A 213 3.25 15.22 10.13
C LEU A 213 3.06 16.72 10.42
N THR A 214 3.91 17.25 11.30
CA THR A 214 4.01 18.71 11.52
C THR A 214 4.34 19.42 10.21
N LYS A 215 3.91 20.68 10.09
CA LYS A 215 4.13 21.49 8.88
C LYS A 215 5.59 21.54 8.43
N ASP A 216 6.54 21.67 9.36
CA ASP A 216 7.97 21.70 9.04
C ASP A 216 8.45 20.38 8.45
N VAL A 217 8.11 19.26 9.11
CA VAL A 217 8.50 17.91 8.68
C VAL A 217 7.89 17.60 7.30
N ARG A 218 6.62 17.94 7.09
CA ARG A 218 5.94 17.76 5.79
C ARG A 218 6.65 18.52 4.66
N VAL A 219 6.95 19.81 4.87
CA VAL A 219 7.65 20.63 3.86
C VAL A 219 9.02 20.04 3.53
N ARG A 220 9.78 19.62 4.55
CA ARG A 220 11.09 18.98 4.34
C ARG A 220 10.95 17.64 3.62
N LEU A 221 9.94 16.83 3.96
CA LEU A 221 9.68 15.55 3.28
C LEU A 221 9.39 15.78 1.79
N GLN A 222 8.54 16.75 1.44
CA GLN A 222 8.26 17.08 0.03
C GLN A 222 9.52 17.53 -0.74
N GLN A 223 10.46 18.21 -0.08
CA GLN A 223 11.73 18.60 -0.69
C GLN A 223 12.65 17.41 -1.02
N THR A 224 12.42 16.22 -0.45
CA THR A 224 13.21 15.02 -0.76
C THR A 224 12.89 14.41 -2.13
N TYR A 225 11.81 14.86 -2.78
CA TYR A 225 11.41 14.42 -4.13
C TYR A 225 12.02 15.25 -5.27
N ARG A 226 12.82 16.29 -4.96
CA ARG A 226 13.46 17.16 -5.95
C ARG A 226 14.67 16.48 -6.59
N GLN A 227 14.44 15.73 -7.65
CA GLN A 227 15.47 14.96 -8.35
C GLN A 227 15.71 15.42 -9.80
N GLU A 228 15.62 16.72 -10.13
CA GLU A 228 15.72 17.19 -11.52
C GLU A 228 17.15 17.11 -12.10
N ASN A 229 18.16 17.05 -11.22
CA ASN A 229 19.57 16.88 -11.55
C ASN A 229 20.37 16.47 -10.31
N LEU A 230 21.66 16.15 -10.50
CA LEU A 230 22.55 15.72 -9.42
C LEU A 230 22.64 16.71 -8.25
N LYS A 231 22.58 18.03 -8.49
CA LYS A 231 22.64 19.04 -7.42
C LYS A 231 21.37 19.02 -6.57
N LYS A 232 20.21 18.86 -7.20
CA LYS A 232 18.92 18.76 -6.51
C LYS A 232 18.79 17.44 -5.76
N LEU A 233 19.15 16.32 -6.39
CA LEU A 233 19.22 15.01 -5.73
C LEU A 233 20.14 15.04 -4.50
N ARG A 234 21.34 15.61 -4.62
CA ARG A 234 22.27 15.79 -3.49
C ARG A 234 21.61 16.55 -2.33
N HIS A 235 20.91 17.64 -2.64
CA HIS A 235 20.20 18.43 -1.64
C HIS A 235 19.06 17.64 -0.98
N SER A 236 18.27 16.91 -1.78
CA SER A 236 17.23 16.00 -1.27
C SER A 236 17.81 14.94 -0.33
N THR A 237 18.93 14.31 -0.67
CA THR A 237 19.60 13.31 0.17
C THR A 237 20.08 13.89 1.51
N LEU A 238 20.56 15.14 1.52
CA LEU A 238 20.92 15.82 2.78
C LEU A 238 19.69 16.06 3.67
N ILE A 239 18.55 16.44 3.07
CA ILE A 239 17.30 16.64 3.81
C ILE A 239 16.80 15.31 4.37
N GLU A 240 16.87 14.23 3.59
CA GLU A 240 16.51 12.88 4.05
C GLU A 240 17.35 12.43 5.23
N ALA A 241 18.67 12.63 5.18
CA ALA A 241 19.57 12.31 6.30
C ALA A 241 19.19 13.10 7.56
N ALA A 242 18.92 14.39 7.42
CA ALA A 242 18.50 15.24 8.54
C ALA A 242 17.12 14.84 9.09
N LEU A 243 16.18 14.42 8.23
CA LEU A 243 14.88 13.92 8.66
C LEU A 243 14.99 12.54 9.34
N MET A 244 15.85 11.66 8.84
CA MET A 244 16.10 10.34 9.45
C MET A 244 16.64 10.50 10.88
N ILE A 245 17.62 11.40 11.09
CA ILE A 245 18.17 11.70 12.42
C ILE A 245 17.07 12.23 13.37
N TRP A 246 16.21 13.12 12.87
CA TRP A 246 15.10 13.63 13.67
C TRP A 246 14.09 12.51 14.00
N ALA A 247 13.67 11.74 12.99
CA ALA A 247 12.65 10.71 13.14
C ALA A 247 13.10 9.57 14.07
N GLN A 248 14.34 9.09 13.93
CA GLN A 248 14.88 8.06 14.82
C GLN A 248 14.91 8.54 16.29
N GLN A 249 15.19 9.82 16.55
CA GLN A 249 15.18 10.39 17.90
C GLN A 249 13.76 10.43 18.48
N GLN A 250 12.77 10.78 17.67
CA GLN A 250 11.36 10.74 18.09
C GLN A 250 10.93 9.33 18.48
N VAL A 251 11.27 8.32 17.66
CA VAL A 251 10.96 6.92 17.96
C VAL A 251 11.62 6.49 19.27
N ILE A 252 12.91 6.77 19.47
CA ILE A 252 13.65 6.40 20.70
C ILE A 252 13.00 7.00 21.95
N GLN A 253 12.65 8.29 21.90
CA GLN A 253 12.01 8.98 23.03
C GLN A 253 10.68 8.34 23.43
N LYS A 254 9.95 7.74 22.47
CA LYS A 254 8.63 7.13 22.69
C LYS A 254 8.69 5.63 23.03
N THR A 255 9.81 4.95 22.77
CA THR A 255 9.90 3.47 22.82
C THR A 255 11.04 2.91 23.66
N ASN A 256 11.98 3.75 24.13
CA ASN A 256 13.22 3.34 24.81
C ASN A 256 14.16 2.44 23.98
N LEU A 257 14.02 2.43 22.65
CA LEU A 257 14.92 1.70 21.76
C LEU A 257 16.33 2.30 21.79
N ALA A 258 17.34 1.46 21.58
CA ALA A 258 18.74 1.88 21.52
C ALA A 258 19.19 2.13 20.07
N LEU A 259 20.07 3.11 19.87
CA LEU A 259 20.74 3.31 18.59
C LEU A 259 21.79 2.21 18.34
N PRO A 260 21.94 1.72 17.10
CA PRO A 260 23.06 0.86 16.73
C PRO A 260 24.41 1.56 16.93
N SER A 261 25.40 0.84 17.47
CA SER A 261 26.73 1.40 17.78
C SER A 261 27.49 1.92 16.55
N TYR A 262 27.23 1.39 15.36
CA TYR A 262 27.86 1.82 14.11
C TYR A 262 27.37 3.18 13.61
N LEU A 263 26.23 3.66 14.11
CA LEU A 263 25.48 4.75 13.46
C LEU A 263 26.25 6.06 13.44
N ALA A 264 26.89 6.42 14.56
CA ALA A 264 27.69 7.63 14.66
C ALA A 264 28.82 7.68 13.60
N THR A 265 29.43 6.52 13.31
CA THR A 265 30.46 6.41 12.27
C THR A 265 29.88 6.55 10.87
N ARG A 266 28.70 5.97 10.61
CA ARG A 266 28.04 6.07 9.30
C ARG A 266 27.49 7.47 9.02
N MET A 267 26.96 8.16 10.03
CA MET A 267 26.52 9.56 9.91
C MET A 267 27.68 10.46 9.51
N ARG A 268 28.83 10.37 10.20
CA ARG A 268 30.04 11.14 9.83
C ARG A 268 30.52 10.84 8.42
N GLN A 269 30.54 9.56 8.04
CA GLN A 269 30.93 9.15 6.69
C GLN A 269 30.00 9.73 5.63
N LEU A 270 28.69 9.74 5.89
CA LEU A 270 27.70 10.30 4.97
C LEU A 270 27.90 11.80 4.78
N ASP A 271 28.08 12.53 5.87
CA ASP A 271 28.38 13.97 5.84
C ASP A 271 29.66 14.24 5.05
N ASP A 272 30.72 13.47 5.30
CA ASP A 272 31.96 13.57 4.55
C ASP A 272 31.77 13.32 3.05
N TRP A 273 31.01 12.29 2.68
CA TRP A 273 30.84 11.90 1.29
C TRP A 273 29.97 12.87 0.52
N ILE A 274 28.85 13.29 1.09
CA ILE A 274 27.91 14.16 0.37
C ILE A 274 28.40 15.61 0.38
N ASN A 275 29.04 16.10 1.44
CA ASN A 275 29.49 17.51 1.48
C ASN A 275 30.70 17.80 0.57
N ARG A 276 31.47 16.78 0.17
CA ARG A 276 32.63 16.91 -0.72
C ARG A 276 32.31 16.98 -2.22
N LEU A 277 31.07 16.67 -2.61
CA LEU A 277 30.61 16.65 -4.01
C LEU A 277 30.11 18.00 -4.50
#